data_AF-A0A0V1DR23-F1
#
_entry.id   AF-A0A0V1DR23-F1
#
_cell.length_a   1.000
_cell.length_b   1.000
_cell.length_c   1.000
_cell.angle_alpha   90.00
_cell.angle_beta   90.00
_cell.angle_gamma   90.00
#
_symmetry.space_group_name_H-M   'P 1'
#
loop_
_entity.id
_entity.type
_entity.pdbx_description
1 polymer ?
#
loop_
_entity_poly.entity_id
_entity_poly.type
_entity_poly.pdbx_seq_one_letter_code
_entity_poly.pdbx_strand_id
1 'polypeptide(L)'
;GIKQIASAPFHPSSSSQAERTVSTTKVSLSTVAQREWEYKLANFLFCLCVTFCTTAWNSATELLIDRQLRIVLDSAHPDIIQEHADKNLE
;
A
#
# COMPACT_ATOMS: atom_id res chain seq x y z
N GLY A 1 6.36 -25.64 13.84
CA GLY A 1 5.17 -25.12 14.53
C GLY A 1 5.33 -23.62 14.75
N ILE A 2 4.24 -22.86 14.79
CA ILE A 2 4.27 -21.40 14.98
C ILE A 2 4.28 -21.08 16.48
N LYS A 3 5.24 -20.28 16.94
CA LYS A 3 5.32 -19.83 18.34
C LYS A 3 4.37 -18.66 18.56
N GLN A 4 3.37 -18.86 19.41
CA GLN A 4 2.47 -17.78 19.84
C GLN A 4 3.15 -16.95 20.94
N ILE A 5 3.09 -15.62 20.82
CA ILE A 5 3.60 -14.67 21.81
C ILE A 5 2.44 -13.76 22.19
N ALA A 6 2.12 -13.69 23.49
CA ALA A 6 1.07 -12.84 24.01
C ALA A 6 1.66 -11.59 24.66
N SER A 7 0.97 -10.48 24.50
CA SER A 7 1.27 -9.23 25.20
C SER A 7 0.67 -9.22 26.60
N ALA A 8 1.29 -8.47 27.52
CA ALA A 8 0.69 -8.21 28.82
C ALA A 8 -0.65 -7.45 28.67
N PRO A 9 -1.63 -7.69 29.54
CA PRO A 9 -2.86 -6.92 29.56
C PRO A 9 -2.58 -5.41 29.68
N PHE A 10 -3.37 -4.57 28.99
CA PHE A 10 -3.27 -3.11 29.03
C PHE A 10 -1.90 -2.52 28.63
N HIS A 11 -1.18 -3.19 27.72
CA HIS A 11 0.13 -2.74 27.22
C HIS A 11 0.10 -2.40 25.71
N PRO A 12 -0.54 -1.29 25.30
CA PRO A 12 -0.80 -0.96 23.89
C PRO A 12 0.48 -0.79 23.05
N SER A 13 1.59 -0.40 23.68
CA SER A 13 2.89 -0.26 23.01
C SER A 13 3.35 -1.56 22.34
N SER A 14 3.10 -2.73 22.97
CA SER A 14 3.53 -4.03 22.45
C SER A 14 2.81 -4.48 21.17
N SER A 15 1.59 -3.99 20.93
CA SER A 15 0.81 -4.27 19.70
C SER A 15 0.57 -2.99 18.88
N SER A 16 1.33 -1.94 19.16
CA SER A 16 1.10 -0.60 18.63
C SER A 16 1.14 -0.54 17.10
N GLN A 17 1.97 -1.37 16.46
CA GLN A 17 2.01 -1.45 15.00
C GLN A 17 0.68 -1.99 14.45
N ALA A 18 0.16 -3.08 14.99
CA ALA A 18 -1.13 -3.62 14.57
C ALA A 18 -2.28 -2.65 14.83
N GLU A 19 -2.28 -1.98 15.98
CA GLU A 19 -3.29 -0.96 16.31
C GLU A 19 -3.27 0.22 15.33
N ARG A 20 -2.07 0.74 15.01
CA ARG A 20 -1.89 1.80 14.00
C ARG A 20 -2.39 1.34 12.65
N THR A 21 -2.01 0.15 12.20
CA THR A 21 -2.48 -0.40 10.93
C THR A 21 -4.00 -0.51 10.90
N VAL A 22 -4.66 -0.97 11.96
CA VAL A 22 -6.14 -1.02 12.03
C VAL A 22 -6.75 0.37 11.91
N SER A 23 -6.19 1.37 12.58
CA SER A 23 -6.66 2.75 12.50
C SER A 23 -6.52 3.31 11.07
N THR A 24 -5.33 3.15 10.46
CA THR A 24 -5.06 3.55 9.08
C THR A 24 -5.99 2.85 8.09
N THR A 25 -6.22 1.55 8.25
CA THR A 25 -7.15 0.78 7.41
C THR A 25 -8.57 1.32 7.51
N LYS A 26 -9.07 1.59 8.71
CA LYS A 26 -10.43 2.13 8.90
C LYS A 26 -10.57 3.49 8.22
N VAL A 27 -9.62 4.39 8.43
CA VAL A 27 -9.62 5.72 7.81
C VAL A 27 -9.57 5.58 6.29
N SER A 28 -8.65 4.78 5.75
CA SER A 28 -8.51 4.59 4.30
C SER A 28 -9.73 3.96 3.65
N LEU A 29 -10.41 3.02 4.31
CA LEU A 29 -11.61 2.40 3.73
C LEU A 29 -12.84 3.33 3.80
N SER A 30 -12.88 4.23 4.78
CA SER A 30 -13.94 5.25 4.88
C SER A 30 -13.84 6.34 3.81
N THR A 31 -12.64 6.63 3.29
CA THR A 31 -12.44 7.67 2.27
C THR A 31 -12.76 7.19 0.86
N VAL A 32 -12.71 5.87 0.59
CA VAL A 32 -13.02 5.33 -0.74
C VAL A 32 -14.52 5.45 -1.02
N ALA A 33 -14.86 6.04 -2.17
CA ALA A 33 -16.23 6.23 -2.66
C ALA A 33 -17.07 4.92 -2.67
N GLN A 34 -18.40 5.03 -2.79
CA GLN A 34 -19.29 3.86 -2.81
C GLN A 34 -18.90 2.89 -3.94
N ARG A 35 -18.28 1.79 -3.52
CA ARG A 35 -17.85 0.64 -4.32
C ARG A 35 -18.06 -0.62 -3.47
N GLU A 36 -18.10 -1.76 -4.12
CA GLU A 36 -18.16 -3.06 -3.44
C GLU A 36 -17.00 -3.22 -2.45
N TRP A 37 -17.29 -3.87 -1.32
CA TRP A 37 -16.35 -4.03 -0.23
C TRP A 37 -15.08 -4.77 -0.65
N GLU A 38 -15.22 -5.82 -1.46
CA GLU A 38 -14.11 -6.62 -1.97
C GLU A 38 -13.12 -5.78 -2.77
N TYR A 39 -13.64 -4.92 -3.66
CA TYR A 39 -12.81 -4.01 -4.44
C TYR A 39 -12.07 -3.01 -3.55
N LYS A 40 -12.77 -2.41 -2.56
CA LYS A 40 -12.15 -1.46 -1.62
C LYS A 40 -11.01 -2.11 -0.85
N LEU A 41 -11.25 -3.32 -0.34
CA LEU A 41 -10.26 -4.06 0.42
C LEU A 41 -9.07 -4.47 -0.44
N ALA A 42 -9.32 -4.97 -1.66
CA ALA A 42 -8.25 -5.33 -2.59
C ALA A 42 -7.37 -4.12 -2.95
N ASN A 43 -7.98 -2.97 -3.28
CA ASN A 43 -7.24 -1.74 -3.56
C ASN A 43 -6.47 -1.24 -2.33
N PHE A 44 -7.07 -1.29 -1.14
CA PHE A 44 -6.39 -0.89 0.08
C PHE A 44 -5.15 -1.78 0.35
N LEU A 45 -5.29 -3.10 0.25
CA LEU A 45 -4.19 -4.04 0.43
C LEU A 45 -3.09 -3.85 -0.61
N PHE A 46 -3.49 -3.62 -1.87
CA PHE A 46 -2.55 -3.29 -2.93
C PHE A 46 -1.76 -2.01 -2.61
N CYS A 47 -2.45 -0.92 -2.27
CA CYS A 47 -1.83 0.34 -1.88
C CYS A 47 -0.90 0.15 -0.67
N LEU A 48 -1.32 -0.58 0.36
CA LEU A 48 -0.50 -0.85 1.54
C LEU A 48 0.83 -1.53 1.17
N CYS A 49 0.79 -2.45 0.20
CA CYS A 49 1.97 -3.18 -0.27
C CYS A 49 2.94 -2.33 -1.10
N VAL A 50 2.43 -1.38 -1.88
CA VAL A 50 3.24 -0.59 -2.84
C VAL A 50 3.56 0.83 -2.37
N THR A 51 2.87 1.33 -1.34
CA THR A 51 3.09 2.69 -0.82
C THR A 51 4.49 2.79 -0.21
N PHE A 52 5.28 3.72 -0.74
CA PHE A 52 6.61 4.04 -0.24
C PHE A 52 6.55 4.63 1.18
N CYS A 53 7.40 4.15 2.08
CA CYS A 53 7.57 4.73 3.40
C CYS A 53 8.81 5.63 3.44
N THR A 54 8.63 6.94 3.67
CA THR A 54 9.73 7.91 3.74
C THR A 54 10.72 7.66 4.88
N THR A 55 10.28 7.00 5.95
CA THR A 55 11.15 6.65 7.08
C THR A 55 12.03 5.43 6.76
N ALA A 56 11.48 4.44 6.06
CA ALA A 56 12.17 3.19 5.77
C ALA A 56 12.87 3.18 4.40
N TRP A 57 12.64 4.22 3.58
CA TRP A 57 13.10 4.33 2.18
C TRP A 57 12.73 3.14 1.28
N ASN A 58 11.72 2.37 1.68
CA ASN A 58 11.27 1.15 0.99
C ASN A 58 9.75 0.99 1.19
N SER A 59 9.12 0.27 0.27
CA SER A 59 7.74 -0.23 0.37
C SER A 59 7.67 -1.55 1.12
N ALA A 60 6.47 -1.94 1.56
CA ALA A 60 6.28 -3.21 2.27
C ALA A 60 6.62 -4.42 1.37
N THR A 61 6.32 -4.34 0.08
CA THR A 61 6.68 -5.42 -0.87
C THR A 61 8.19 -5.55 -1.00
N GLU A 62 8.92 -4.44 -1.13
CA GLU A 62 10.39 -4.47 -1.19
C GLU A 62 10.98 -5.10 0.07
N LEU A 63 10.47 -4.78 1.25
CA LEU A 63 10.91 -5.41 2.49
C LEU A 63 10.61 -6.92 2.57
N LEU A 64 9.57 -7.39 1.87
CA LEU A 64 9.13 -8.79 1.91
C LEU A 64 9.79 -9.67 0.85
N ILE A 65 9.98 -9.16 -0.38
CA ILE A 65 10.47 -9.93 -1.53
C ILE A 65 11.76 -9.37 -2.16
N ASP A 66 12.35 -8.33 -1.57
CA ASP A 66 13.57 -7.65 -2.05
C ASP A 66 13.45 -7.18 -3.52
N ARG A 67 12.23 -6.79 -3.91
CA ARG A 67 11.92 -6.37 -5.28
C ARG A 67 10.81 -5.33 -5.31
N GLN A 68 10.99 -4.31 -6.14
CA GLN A 68 9.96 -3.31 -6.42
C GLN A 68 8.86 -3.90 -7.33
N LEU A 69 7.61 -3.77 -6.91
CA LEU A 69 6.46 -4.10 -7.74
C LEU A 69 6.26 -2.99 -8.78
N ARG A 70 6.19 -3.33 -10.07
CA ARG A 70 5.86 -2.34 -11.10
C ARG A 70 4.38 -2.00 -11.06
N ILE A 71 4.08 -0.73 -10.83
CA ILE A 71 2.73 -0.16 -10.83
C ILE A 71 2.57 0.83 -11.98
N VAL A 72 1.32 1.23 -12.26
CA VAL A 72 1.02 2.20 -13.34
C VAL A 72 1.79 3.51 -13.15
N LEU A 73 1.99 3.94 -11.90
CA LEU A 73 2.76 5.15 -11.59
C LEU A 73 4.22 5.04 -12.03
N ASP A 74 4.83 3.86 -12.01
CA ASP A 74 6.21 3.65 -12.46
C ASP A 74 6.33 3.77 -14.00
N SER A 75 5.26 3.41 -14.72
CA SER A 75 5.18 3.55 -16.17
C SER A 75 4.73 4.93 -16.63
N ALA A 76 4.18 5.76 -15.73
CA ALA A 76 3.69 7.09 -16.03
C ALA A 76 4.86 8.09 -16.13
N HIS A 77 5.66 7.97 -17.18
CA HIS A 77 6.67 8.97 -17.54
C HIS A 77 6.02 10.02 -18.45
N PRO A 78 5.88 11.29 -18.01
CA PRO A 78 5.24 12.34 -18.81
C PRO A 78 5.91 12.51 -20.18
N ASP A 79 7.23 12.32 -20.23
CA ASP A 79 8.03 12.46 -21.46
C ASP A 79 7.69 11.41 -22.53
N ILE A 80 7.29 10.20 -22.12
CA ILE A 80 6.98 9.08 -23.03
C ILE A 80 5.53 9.15 -23.53
N ILE A 81 4.61 9.62 -22.67
CA ILE A 81 3.20 9.75 -23.00
C ILE A 81 2.99 10.83 -24.06
N GLN A 82 3.78 11.91 -24.01
CA GLN A 82 3.71 13.02 -24.96
C GLN A 82 4.15 12.59 -26.38
N GLU A 83 5.22 11.79 -26.49
CA GLU A 83 5.70 11.23 -27.76
C GLU A 83 4.65 10.31 -28.44
N HIS A 84 3.89 9.55 -27.66
CA HIS A 84 2.81 8.71 -28.20
C HIS A 84 1.56 9.50 -28.58
N ALA A 85 1.27 10.62 -27.92
CA ALA A 85 0.13 11.47 -28.28
C ALA A 85 0.37 12.17 -29.63
N ASP A 86 1.59 12.65 -29.86
CA ASP A 86 1.95 13.36 -31.10
C ASP A 86 1.98 12.40 -32.32
N LYS A 87 2.39 11.14 -32.13
CA LYS A 87 2.40 10.12 -33.19
C LYS A 87 1.02 9.58 -33.59
N ASN A 88 -0.03 9.82 -32.81
CA ASN A 88 -1.41 9.43 -33.16
C ASN A 88 -2.18 10.55 -33.87
N LEU A 89 -1.55 11.70 -34.11
CA LEU A 89 -2.10 12.82 -34.90
C LEU A 89 -1.51 12.91 -36.32
N GLU A 90 -0.52 12.09 -36.67
CA GLU A 90 -0.05 11.84 -38.05
C GLU A 90 -0.70 10.57 -38.63
#